data_AF-A0A964BNK4-F1
#
_entry.id   AF-A0A964BNK4-F1
#
_cell.length_a   1.000
_cell.length_b   1.000
_cell.length_c   1.000
_cell.angle_alpha   90.00
_cell.angle_beta   90.00
_cell.angle_gamma   90.00
#
_symmetry.space_group_name_H-M   'P 1'
#
loop_
_entity.id
_entity.type
_entity.pdbx_description
1 polymer ?
#
loop_
_entity_poly.entity_id
_entity_poly.type
_entity_poly.pdbx_seq_one_letter_code
_entity_poly.pdbx_strand_id
1 'polypeptide(L)'
;MTLTFLAHSASLNSTCNGQPLTEHLRAVAGMAAEGARPLGIERAAHCVGLLHDLGKYHPDFQRRLAGAAVRVDHSTAGGAILLREADARDRIAAEALAYCILGHHAGLPDKMNGTETSLARRLETFADGLDPSWRREIAVDLDGVGAELVAKASGESRVYPALIGGSEGGDRFS
;
A
#
# COMPACT_ATOMS: atom_id res chain seq x y z
N MET A 1 -26.67 -9.14 -7.52
CA MET A 1 -26.07 -7.89 -8.02
C MET A 1 -24.71 -7.74 -7.37
N THR A 2 -23.63 -7.67 -8.16
CA THR A 2 -22.28 -7.41 -7.66
C THR A 2 -22.20 -5.91 -7.36
N LEU A 3 -21.98 -5.54 -6.10
CA LEU A 3 -21.75 -4.15 -5.71
C LEU A 3 -20.37 -3.74 -6.21
N THR A 4 -20.30 -2.66 -7.00
CA THR A 4 -19.01 -2.06 -7.38
C THR A 4 -18.59 -1.08 -6.30
N PHE A 5 -17.48 -1.37 -5.62
CA PHE A 5 -16.87 -0.44 -4.67
C PHE A 5 -16.09 0.64 -5.41
N LEU A 6 -16.21 1.88 -4.96
CA LEU A 6 -15.54 3.03 -5.56
C LEU A 6 -14.36 3.49 -4.69
N ALA A 7 -13.27 3.91 -5.34
CA ALA A 7 -12.11 4.50 -4.66
C ALA A 7 -12.37 5.95 -4.23
N HIS A 8 -13.08 6.72 -5.07
CA HIS A 8 -13.41 8.13 -4.86
C HIS A 8 -14.79 8.44 -5.46
N SER A 9 -15.49 9.42 -4.89
CA SER A 9 -16.74 9.94 -5.47
C SER A 9 -16.44 10.78 -6.72
N ALA A 10 -17.36 10.76 -7.68
CA ALA A 10 -17.34 11.72 -8.77
C ALA A 10 -17.42 13.13 -8.16
N SER A 11 -16.51 14.02 -8.57
CA SER A 11 -16.70 15.45 -8.30
C SER A 11 -18.05 15.87 -8.89
N LEU A 12 -18.83 16.67 -8.16
CA LEU A 12 -20.14 17.18 -8.60
C LEU A 12 -20.10 17.86 -9.98
N ASN A 13 -18.90 18.21 -10.47
CA ASN A 13 -18.65 18.91 -11.73
C ASN A 13 -17.98 18.05 -12.80
N SER A 14 -17.92 16.72 -12.65
CA SER A 14 -17.27 15.85 -13.64
C SER A 14 -18.14 14.63 -13.96
N THR A 15 -18.35 14.40 -15.25
CA THR A 15 -19.08 13.26 -15.83
C THR A 15 -18.38 11.91 -15.63
N CYS A 16 -17.39 11.83 -14.74
CA CYS A 16 -16.67 10.60 -14.45
C CYS A 16 -17.46 9.78 -13.43
N ASN A 17 -18.10 8.70 -13.88
CA ASN A 17 -18.49 7.61 -12.99
C ASN A 17 -17.27 7.27 -12.10
N GLY A 18 -17.46 7.18 -10.78
CA GLY A 18 -16.35 6.98 -9.85
C GLY A 18 -15.45 5.81 -10.26
N GLN A 19 -14.16 5.90 -9.97
CA GLN A 19 -13.20 4.84 -10.32
C GLN A 19 -13.46 3.58 -9.49
N PRO A 20 -13.61 2.39 -10.12
CA PRO A 20 -13.67 1.13 -9.40
C PRO A 20 -12.46 0.94 -8.47
N LEU A 21 -12.71 0.52 -7.24
CA LEU A 21 -11.68 0.36 -6.21
C LEU A 21 -10.60 -0.65 -6.65
N THR A 22 -11.00 -1.74 -7.30
CA THR A 22 -10.07 -2.75 -7.83
C THR A 22 -9.09 -2.20 -8.84
N GLU A 23 -9.58 -1.43 -9.80
CA GLU A 23 -8.77 -0.78 -10.82
C GLU A 23 -7.81 0.22 -10.18
N HIS A 24 -8.32 1.02 -9.24
CA HIS A 24 -7.50 1.97 -8.48
C HIS A 24 -6.34 1.27 -7.75
N LEU A 25 -6.64 0.24 -6.95
CA LEU A 25 -5.64 -0.49 -6.17
C LEU A 25 -4.58 -1.16 -7.07
N ARG A 26 -5.01 -1.75 -8.20
CA ARG A 26 -4.08 -2.37 -9.17
C ARG A 26 -3.20 -1.35 -9.87
N ALA A 27 -3.75 -0.20 -10.24
CA ALA A 27 -2.98 0.89 -10.85
C ALA A 27 -1.94 1.45 -9.87
N VAL A 28 -2.33 1.70 -8.61
CA VAL A 28 -1.42 2.17 -7.56
C VAL A 28 -0.34 1.14 -7.27
N ALA A 29 -0.70 -0.15 -7.17
CA ALA A 29 0.27 -1.23 -6.98
C ALA A 29 1.30 -1.31 -8.11
N GLY A 30 0.86 -1.19 -9.38
CA GLY A 30 1.75 -1.17 -10.54
C GLY A 30 2.69 0.03 -10.56
N MET A 31 2.18 1.23 -10.27
CA MET A 31 3.01 2.44 -10.18
C MET A 31 4.02 2.37 -9.03
N ALA A 32 3.61 1.84 -7.88
CA ALA A 32 4.49 1.65 -6.73
C ALA A 32 5.62 0.67 -7.04
N ALA A 33 5.32 -0.46 -7.68
CA ALA A 33 6.32 -1.41 -8.16
C ALA A 33 7.33 -0.78 -9.10
N GLU A 34 6.88 -0.05 -10.14
CA GLU A 34 7.79 0.56 -11.11
C GLU A 34 8.68 1.62 -10.45
N GLY A 35 8.13 2.44 -9.55
CA GLY A 35 8.90 3.42 -8.78
C GLY A 35 9.92 2.78 -7.83
N ALA A 36 9.63 1.58 -7.33
CA ALA A 36 10.50 0.81 -6.45
C ALA A 36 11.53 -0.06 -7.18
N ARG A 37 11.40 -0.22 -8.51
CA ARG A 37 12.31 -1.02 -9.33
C ARG A 37 13.78 -0.64 -9.22
N PRO A 38 14.16 0.65 -9.20
CA PRO A 38 15.55 1.03 -8.95
C PRO A 38 16.04 0.58 -7.57
N LEU A 39 15.15 0.50 -6.59
CA LEU A 39 15.49 0.11 -5.22
C LEU A 39 15.56 -1.41 -5.04
N GLY A 40 15.08 -2.19 -6.01
CA GLY A 40 14.97 -3.66 -5.93
C GLY A 40 13.98 -4.11 -4.87
N ILE A 41 12.90 -3.35 -4.63
CA ILE A 41 11.84 -3.66 -3.67
C ILE A 41 10.44 -3.63 -4.31
N GLU A 42 10.34 -4.06 -5.58
CA GLU A 42 9.11 -3.99 -6.37
C GLU A 42 7.95 -4.78 -5.77
N ARG A 43 8.21 -5.99 -5.23
CA ARG A 43 7.16 -6.85 -4.68
C ARG A 43 6.60 -6.25 -3.40
N ALA A 44 7.48 -5.76 -2.53
CA ALA A 44 7.11 -5.03 -1.33
C ALA A 44 6.24 -3.81 -1.67
N ALA A 45 6.69 -2.98 -2.61
CA ALA A 45 5.97 -1.77 -3.01
C ALA A 45 4.61 -2.08 -3.67
N HIS A 46 4.55 -3.11 -4.51
CA HIS A 46 3.30 -3.61 -5.10
C HIS A 46 2.31 -4.02 -4.01
N CYS A 47 2.76 -4.80 -3.03
CA CYS A 47 1.92 -5.28 -1.92
C CYS A 47 1.34 -4.11 -1.10
N VAL A 48 2.17 -3.13 -0.74
CA VAL A 48 1.71 -1.91 -0.06
C VAL A 48 0.68 -1.16 -0.90
N GLY A 49 0.97 -0.91 -2.18
CA GLY A 49 0.07 -0.19 -3.07
C GLY A 49 -1.28 -0.88 -3.25
N LEU A 50 -1.28 -2.21 -3.32
CA LEU A 50 -2.49 -3.00 -3.49
C LEU A 50 -3.39 -3.00 -2.25
N LEU A 51 -2.80 -2.89 -1.06
CA LEU A 51 -3.51 -3.02 0.22
C LEU A 51 -3.76 -1.71 0.95
N HIS A 52 -3.12 -0.60 0.54
CA HIS A 52 -3.18 0.65 1.30
C HIS A 52 -4.63 1.07 1.59
N ASP A 53 -5.47 1.13 0.56
CA ASP A 53 -6.86 1.58 0.64
C ASP A 53 -7.87 0.41 0.73
N LEU A 54 -7.45 -0.78 1.18
CA LEU A 54 -8.34 -1.95 1.29
C LEU A 54 -9.57 -1.67 2.17
N GLY A 55 -9.46 -0.76 3.14
CA GLY A 55 -10.60 -0.38 3.98
C GLY A 55 -11.75 0.30 3.24
N LYS A 56 -11.56 0.72 1.99
CA LYS A 56 -12.63 1.27 1.15
C LYS A 56 -13.68 0.22 0.73
N TYR A 57 -13.40 -1.08 0.91
CA TYR A 57 -14.40 -2.16 0.84
C TYR A 57 -15.39 -2.17 2.02
N HIS A 58 -15.20 -1.32 3.03
CA HIS A 58 -16.18 -1.18 4.11
C HIS A 58 -17.46 -0.49 3.59
N PRO A 59 -18.67 -1.03 3.82
CA PRO A 59 -19.92 -0.44 3.35
C PRO A 59 -20.12 1.01 3.79
N ASP A 60 -19.74 1.34 5.03
CA ASP A 60 -19.81 2.72 5.53
C ASP A 60 -18.88 3.68 4.79
N PHE A 61 -17.77 3.20 4.20
CA PHE A 61 -16.92 4.06 3.38
C PHE A 61 -17.67 4.47 2.11
N GLN A 62 -18.40 3.54 1.50
CA GLN A 62 -19.24 3.83 0.34
C GLN A 62 -20.40 4.78 0.69
N ARG A 63 -21.00 4.62 1.89
CA ARG A 63 -21.99 5.59 2.40
C ARG A 63 -21.40 6.98 2.60
N ARG A 64 -20.17 7.07 3.10
CA ARG A 64 -19.43 8.34 3.24
C ARG A 64 -19.18 8.98 1.87
N LEU A 65 -18.79 8.21 0.86
CA LEU A 65 -18.64 8.71 -0.52
C LEU A 65 -19.97 9.25 -1.07
N ALA A 66 -21.10 8.66 -0.68
CA ALA A 66 -22.45 9.11 -1.04
C ALA A 66 -22.95 10.31 -0.18
N GLY A 67 -22.11 10.87 0.69
CA GLY A 67 -22.43 12.07 1.49
C GLY A 67 -22.95 11.80 2.90
N ALA A 68 -22.98 10.55 3.38
CA ALA A 68 -23.35 10.26 4.75
C ALA A 68 -22.29 10.78 5.75
N ALA A 69 -22.74 11.35 6.86
CA ALA A 69 -21.88 11.80 7.96
C ALA A 69 -21.41 10.62 8.84
N VAL A 70 -20.65 9.69 8.25
CA VAL A 70 -20.08 8.51 8.92
C VAL A 70 -18.56 8.56 8.86
N ARG A 71 -17.91 8.28 9.99
CA ARG A 71 -16.45 8.13 10.08
C ARG A 71 -16.08 6.67 9.93
N VAL A 72 -15.13 6.38 9.03
CA VAL A 72 -14.61 5.03 8.79
C VAL A 72 -13.10 5.10 8.78
N ASP A 73 -12.46 4.20 9.52
CA ASP A 73 -11.02 3.99 9.43
C ASP A 73 -10.72 3.01 8.29
N HIS A 74 -10.54 3.56 7.08
CA HIS A 74 -10.18 2.76 5.92
C HIS A 74 -8.67 2.45 5.84
N SER A 75 -7.86 3.11 6.66
CA SER A 75 -6.40 3.11 6.56
C SER A 75 -5.71 2.00 7.35
N THR A 76 -6.40 1.44 8.35
CA THR A 76 -5.87 0.33 9.17
C THR A 76 -6.12 -1.04 8.54
N ALA A 77 -7.19 -1.17 7.74
CA ALA A 77 -7.66 -2.45 7.23
C ALA A 77 -6.59 -3.23 6.46
N GLY A 78 -5.85 -2.58 5.55
CA GLY A 78 -4.82 -3.24 4.75
C GLY A 78 -3.74 -3.91 5.59
N GLY A 79 -3.22 -3.21 6.61
CA GLY A 79 -2.17 -3.76 7.49
C GLY A 79 -2.70 -4.85 8.42
N ALA A 80 -3.93 -4.71 8.94
CA ALA A 80 -4.54 -5.74 9.78
C ALA A 80 -4.78 -7.05 9.01
N ILE A 81 -5.29 -6.95 7.78
CA ILE A 81 -5.49 -8.10 6.90
C ILE A 81 -4.13 -8.74 6.55
N LEU A 82 -3.14 -7.93 6.17
CA LEU A 82 -1.82 -8.43 5.82
C LEU A 82 -1.19 -9.25 6.94
N LEU A 83 -1.25 -8.75 8.18
CA LEU A 83 -0.72 -9.44 9.36
C LEU A 83 -1.50 -10.71 9.71
N ARG A 84 -2.80 -10.76 9.42
CA ARG A 84 -3.64 -11.92 9.69
C ARG A 84 -3.39 -13.05 8.69
N GLU A 85 -3.18 -12.71 7.42
CA GLU A 85 -3.01 -13.70 6.34
C GLU A 85 -1.54 -14.10 6.14
N ALA A 86 -0.59 -13.44 6.80
CA ALA A 86 0.83 -13.77 6.73
C ALA A 86 1.19 -15.03 7.53
N ASP A 87 1.91 -15.95 6.89
CA ASP A 87 2.51 -17.10 7.55
C ASP A 87 3.70 -16.70 8.43
N ALA A 88 4.11 -17.60 9.34
CA ALA A 88 5.22 -17.38 10.25
C ALA A 88 6.53 -16.98 9.55
N ARG A 89 6.77 -17.52 8.35
CA ARG A 89 7.95 -17.22 7.51
C ARG A 89 7.96 -15.78 6.98
N ASP A 90 6.79 -15.19 6.74
CA ASP A 90 6.66 -13.87 6.12
C ASP A 90 6.30 -12.80 7.16
N ARG A 91 6.23 -13.18 8.44
CA ARG A 91 5.76 -12.32 9.53
C ARG A 91 6.50 -10.99 9.63
N ILE A 92 7.83 -11.02 9.53
CA ILE A 92 8.67 -9.83 9.62
C ILE A 92 8.41 -8.90 8.42
N ALA A 93 8.30 -9.47 7.22
CA ALA A 93 7.98 -8.71 6.01
C ALA A 93 6.58 -8.10 6.09
N ALA A 94 5.59 -8.87 6.53
CA ALA A 94 4.23 -8.41 6.73
C ALA A 94 4.14 -7.27 7.77
N GLU A 95 4.91 -7.33 8.84
CA GLU A 95 5.02 -6.23 9.82
C GLU A 95 5.62 -4.97 9.19
N ALA A 96 6.73 -5.07 8.47
CA ALA A 96 7.34 -3.94 7.79
C ALA A 96 6.38 -3.28 6.78
N LEU A 97 5.68 -4.08 5.98
CA LEU A 97 4.69 -3.61 5.02
C LEU A 97 3.47 -3.00 5.70
N ALA A 98 2.98 -3.61 6.80
CA ALA A 98 1.86 -3.08 7.58
C ALA A 98 2.19 -1.69 8.15
N TYR A 99 3.44 -1.44 8.55
CA TYR A 99 3.87 -0.08 8.94
C TYR A 99 3.74 0.92 7.79
N CYS A 100 4.22 0.56 6.59
CA CYS A 100 4.09 1.41 5.41
C CYS A 100 2.62 1.67 5.05
N ILE A 101 1.79 0.63 5.14
CA ILE A 101 0.34 0.74 4.94
C ILE A 101 -0.24 1.67 6.00
N LEU A 102 -0.08 1.46 7.30
CA LEU A 102 -0.78 2.31 8.27
C LEU A 102 -0.34 3.79 8.25
N GLY A 103 0.83 4.11 7.70
CA GLY A 103 1.32 5.48 7.55
C GLY A 103 0.78 6.29 6.38
N HIS A 104 0.06 5.70 5.42
CA HIS A 104 -0.25 6.38 4.16
C HIS A 104 -1.23 7.57 4.27
N HIS A 105 -1.95 7.76 5.39
CA HIS A 105 -2.81 8.93 5.63
C HIS A 105 -2.31 9.90 6.72
N ALA A 106 -1.36 9.48 7.57
CA ALA A 106 -0.98 10.22 8.78
C ALA A 106 0.52 10.52 8.89
N GLY A 107 1.34 10.05 7.94
CA GLY A 107 2.78 9.88 8.14
C GLY A 107 3.08 8.56 8.87
N LEU A 108 4.33 8.08 8.78
CA LEU A 108 4.79 6.83 9.42
C LEU A 108 4.45 6.82 10.92
N PRO A 109 3.58 5.93 11.41
CA PRO A 109 3.23 5.88 12.82
C PRO A 109 4.38 5.27 13.63
N ASP A 110 4.66 5.86 14.78
CA ASP A 110 5.61 5.29 15.75
C ASP A 110 5.18 3.87 16.18
N LYS A 111 6.16 2.97 16.29
CA LYS A 111 5.98 1.54 16.61
C LYS A 111 5.30 1.30 17.96
N MET A 112 5.67 2.06 19.00
CA MET A 112 5.06 2.02 20.33
C MET A 112 5.24 3.36 21.03
N ASN A 113 4.19 4.17 21.13
CA ASN A 113 4.20 5.41 21.91
C ASN A 113 2.95 5.60 22.79
N GLY A 114 2.16 4.54 23.01
CA GLY A 114 1.02 4.59 23.95
C GLY A 114 -0.11 5.55 23.58
N THR A 115 -0.03 6.20 22.42
CA THR A 115 -1.07 7.08 21.87
C THR A 115 -2.06 6.27 21.03
N GLU A 116 -3.27 6.83 20.83
CA GLU A 116 -4.33 6.25 19.98
C GLU A 116 -3.93 6.06 18.50
N THR A 117 -2.79 6.63 18.10
CA THR A 117 -2.24 6.60 16.75
C THR A 117 -1.19 5.50 16.53
N SER A 118 -0.76 4.79 17.57
CA SER A 118 0.24 3.71 17.47
C SER A 118 -0.26 2.51 16.68
N LEU A 119 0.64 1.82 15.96
CA LEU A 119 0.30 0.62 15.16
C LEU A 119 -0.46 -0.42 16.00
N ALA A 120 0.09 -0.77 17.18
CA ALA A 120 -0.48 -1.80 18.04
C ALA A 120 -1.92 -1.47 18.42
N ARG A 121 -2.18 -0.23 18.86
CA ARG A 121 -3.53 0.18 19.28
C ARG A 121 -4.51 0.24 18.11
N ARG A 122 -4.07 0.68 16.93
CA ARG A 122 -4.91 0.67 15.72
C ARG A 122 -5.28 -0.75 15.31
N LEU A 123 -4.32 -1.69 15.37
CA LEU A 123 -4.59 -3.10 15.10
C LEU A 123 -5.49 -3.75 16.15
N GLU A 124 -5.29 -3.47 17.44
CA GLU A 124 -6.11 -4.00 18.55
C GLU A 124 -7.57 -3.54 18.47
N THR A 125 -7.79 -2.29 18.04
CA THR A 125 -9.13 -1.69 17.93
C THR A 125 -9.78 -1.88 16.57
N PHE A 126 -9.06 -2.44 15.60
CA PHE A 126 -9.60 -2.68 14.26
C PHE A 126 -10.67 -3.76 14.30
N ALA A 127 -11.90 -3.36 13.95
CA ALA A 127 -12.99 -4.27 13.68
C ALA A 127 -13.09 -4.53 12.17
N ASP A 128 -12.93 -5.79 11.77
CA ASP A 128 -13.08 -6.19 10.36
C ASP A 128 -14.56 -6.09 9.95
N GLY A 129 -14.88 -5.06 9.18
CA GLY A 129 -16.20 -4.82 8.58
C GLY A 129 -16.16 -4.77 7.05
N LEU A 130 -15.11 -5.33 6.43
CA LEU A 130 -14.95 -5.28 4.97
C LEU A 130 -15.96 -6.20 4.27
N ASP A 131 -16.47 -5.76 3.12
CA ASP A 131 -17.27 -6.65 2.27
C ASP A 131 -16.42 -7.82 1.75
N PRO A 132 -16.85 -9.09 1.91
CA PRO A 132 -16.08 -10.25 1.50
C PRO A 132 -15.67 -10.30 0.01
N SER A 133 -16.26 -9.46 -0.86
CA SER A 133 -15.89 -9.39 -2.28
C SER A 133 -14.41 -9.06 -2.50
N TRP A 134 -13.77 -8.32 -1.58
CA TRP A 134 -12.35 -7.97 -1.69
C TRP A 134 -11.47 -9.21 -1.87
N ARG A 135 -11.80 -10.33 -1.22
CA ARG A 135 -11.05 -11.60 -1.29
C ARG A 135 -11.05 -12.25 -2.67
N ARG A 136 -12.08 -11.96 -3.49
CA ARG A 136 -12.16 -12.45 -4.89
C ARG A 136 -11.50 -11.50 -5.87
N GLU A 137 -11.39 -10.24 -5.47
CA GLU A 137 -10.96 -9.14 -6.33
C GLU A 137 -9.47 -8.81 -6.18
N ILE A 138 -8.91 -9.10 -5.00
CA ILE A 138 -7.52 -8.81 -4.62
C ILE A 138 -6.88 -10.08 -4.05
N ALA A 139 -5.71 -10.45 -4.56
CA ALA A 139 -4.88 -11.52 -4.02
C ALA A 139 -3.75 -10.90 -3.19
N VAL A 140 -3.63 -11.34 -1.93
CA VAL A 140 -2.46 -11.02 -1.10
C VAL A 140 -1.37 -12.01 -1.46
N ASP A 141 -0.28 -11.51 -2.04
CA ASP A 141 0.90 -12.31 -2.38
C ASP A 141 2.12 -11.74 -1.64
N LEU A 142 2.69 -12.56 -0.75
CA LEU A 142 3.90 -12.26 0.01
C LEU A 142 5.11 -13.07 -0.49
N ASP A 143 4.95 -13.90 -1.53
CA ASP A 143 6.03 -14.75 -2.00
C ASP A 143 7.22 -13.92 -2.53
N GLY A 144 8.40 -14.25 -2.02
CA GLY A 144 9.63 -13.54 -2.32
C GLY A 144 9.77 -12.14 -1.71
N VAL A 145 8.74 -11.58 -1.06
CA VAL A 145 8.83 -10.25 -0.42
C VAL A 145 9.85 -10.25 0.72
N GLY A 146 9.85 -11.29 1.56
CA GLY A 146 10.83 -11.42 2.63
C GLY A 146 12.27 -11.49 2.09
N ALA A 147 12.49 -12.28 1.03
CA ALA A 147 13.80 -12.40 0.41
C ALA A 147 14.27 -11.07 -0.22
N GLU A 148 13.35 -10.34 -0.87
CA GLU A 148 13.60 -9.03 -1.45
C GLU A 148 14.05 -8.00 -0.40
N LEU A 149 13.33 -7.93 0.73
CA LEU A 149 13.67 -7.04 1.84
C LEU A 149 15.01 -7.41 2.49
N VAL A 150 15.30 -8.71 2.64
CA VAL A 150 16.59 -9.18 3.16
C VAL A 150 17.73 -8.79 2.20
N ALA A 151 17.58 -9.04 0.89
CA ALA A 151 18.59 -8.68 -0.10
C ALA A 151 18.86 -7.17 -0.13
N LYS A 152 17.83 -6.35 0.12
CA LYS A 152 17.99 -4.89 0.26
C LYS A 152 18.76 -4.53 1.53
N ALA A 153 18.43 -5.14 2.66
CA ALA A 153 19.07 -4.88 3.94
C ALA A 153 20.53 -5.38 4.00
N SER A 154 20.85 -6.47 3.30
CA SER A 154 22.20 -7.04 3.18
C SER A 154 23.09 -6.29 2.19
N GLY A 155 22.53 -5.37 1.38
CA GLY A 155 23.27 -4.67 0.32
C GLY A 155 23.51 -5.51 -0.93
N GLU A 156 22.90 -6.69 -1.04
CA GLU A 156 23.01 -7.61 -2.18
C GLU A 156 22.07 -7.22 -3.33
N SER A 157 21.11 -6.32 -3.07
CA SER A 157 20.27 -5.71 -4.11
C SER A 157 21.16 -4.88 -5.05
N ARG A 158 21.34 -5.39 -6.28
CA ARG A 158 22.20 -4.89 -7.37
C ARG A 158 22.59 -3.41 -7.25
N VAL A 159 23.91 -3.17 -7.25
CA VAL A 159 24.55 -1.87 -7.44
C VAL A 159 23.97 -1.17 -8.67
N TYR A 160 23.44 0.04 -8.47
CA TYR A 160 22.96 0.93 -9.53
C TYR A 160 24.08 1.14 -10.57
N PRO A 161 23.81 1.04 -11.89
CA PRO A 161 24.65 1.75 -12.84
C PRO A 161 24.49 3.23 -12.53
N ALA A 162 25.58 3.84 -12.10
CA ALA A 162 25.62 5.24 -11.75
C ALA A 162 25.05 6.08 -12.90
N LEU A 163 24.08 6.95 -12.60
CA LEU A 163 23.65 8.03 -13.48
C LEU A 163 24.77 9.07 -13.55
N ILE A 164 25.93 8.70 -14.09
CA ILE A 164 26.98 9.64 -14.46
C ILE A 164 26.83 9.87 -15.96
N GLY A 165 26.02 10.87 -16.30
CA GLY A 165 26.21 11.61 -17.55
C GLY A 165 27.53 12.36 -17.47
N GLY A 166 28.64 11.64 -17.66
CA GLY A 166 29.93 12.22 -17.94
C GLY A 166 29.97 12.55 -19.42
N SER A 167 29.68 13.79 -19.78
CA SER A 167 30.09 14.32 -21.08
C SER A 167 31.60 14.45 -21.05
N GLU A 168 32.30 13.47 -21.63
CA GLU A 168 33.68 13.65 -22.06
C GLU A 168 33.74 14.75 -23.13
N GLY A 169 34.67 15.69 -22.95
CA GLY A 169 35.06 16.66 -23.97
C GLY A 169 35.42 18.01 -23.34
N GLY A 170 36.67 18.48 -23.34
CA GLY A 170 37.91 17.90 -23.81
C GLY A 170 39.02 18.86 -23.41
N ASP A 171 40.12 18.33 -22.91
CA ASP A 171 41.38 19.08 -22.81
C ASP A 171 41.95 19.22 -24.23
N ARG A 172 42.16 20.46 -24.68
CA ARG A 172 43.20 20.79 -25.65
C ARG A 172 43.85 22.12 -25.25
N PHE A 173 45.03 21.96 -24.64
CA PHE A 173 46.11 22.94 -24.68
C PHE A 173 46.41 23.37 -26.12
N SER A 174 46.41 24.68 -26.37
CA SER A 174 47.45 25.44 -27.10
C SER A 174 47.19 26.93 -26.88
#